data_AF-A0A7R9WVA5-F1
#
_entry.id   AF-A0A7R9WVA5-F1
#
_cell.length_a   1.000
_cell.length_b   1.000
_cell.length_c   1.000
_cell.angle_alpha   90.00
_cell.angle_beta   90.00
_cell.angle_gamma   90.00
#
_symmetry.space_group_name_H-M   'P 1'
#
loop_
_entity.id
_entity.type
_entity.pdbx_description
1 polymer ?
#
loop_
_entity_poly.entity_id
_entity_poly.type
_entity_poly.pdbx_seq_one_letter_code
_entity_poly.pdbx_strand_id
1 'polypeptide(L)'
;MQWDVSAWGQWKLSGRCTDAKNDKVFEAEVVAVCSQDAGVVLRAPTQDEGLEYFCKDSFLAQTTLSLWELEYDATSKEYRRGEVIIDKAVSSQGAVEVGGGPWWSPWRGVSRMKQPMKFLVGLPYRFSRR
;
A
#
# COMPACT_ATOMS: atom_id res chain seq x y z
N MET A 1 4.76 5.15 0.97
CA MET A 1 4.01 3.90 0.73
C MET A 1 4.81 3.04 -0.23
N GLN A 2 4.77 1.72 -0.09
CA GLN A 2 5.34 0.75 -1.02
C GLN A 2 4.25 -0.25 -1.40
N TRP A 3 4.27 -0.74 -2.62
CA TRP A 3 3.37 -1.78 -3.07
C TRP A 3 4.09 -2.76 -3.99
N ASP A 4 3.72 -4.03 -3.86
CA ASP A 4 4.10 -5.13 -4.74
C ASP A 4 2.83 -5.95 -5.01
N VAL A 5 2.24 -5.74 -6.17
CA VAL A 5 1.01 -6.37 -6.61
C VAL A 5 1.36 -7.26 -7.79
N SER A 6 1.05 -8.55 -7.69
CA SER A 6 1.20 -9.47 -8.80
C SER A 6 0.20 -9.15 -9.91
N ALA A 7 0.43 -9.70 -11.11
CA ALA A 7 -0.54 -9.67 -12.20
C ALA A 7 -1.97 -10.02 -11.71
N TRP A 8 -2.06 -11.05 -10.88
CA TRP A 8 -3.24 -11.39 -10.11
C TRP A 8 -2.88 -12.28 -8.91
N GLY A 9 -3.77 -12.34 -7.91
CA GLY A 9 -3.72 -13.32 -6.82
C GLY A 9 -2.92 -12.89 -5.57
N GLN A 10 -2.11 -11.83 -5.65
CA GLN A 10 -1.38 -11.33 -4.48
C GLN A 10 -1.19 -9.81 -4.52
N TRP A 11 -1.49 -9.19 -3.39
CA TRP A 11 -1.25 -7.77 -3.12
C TRP A 11 -0.48 -7.64 -1.82
N LYS A 12 0.64 -6.93 -1.85
CA LYS A 12 1.38 -6.53 -0.65
C LYS A 12 1.52 -5.03 -0.66
N LEU A 13 0.93 -4.36 0.34
CA LEU A 13 0.98 -2.92 0.49
C LEU A 13 1.58 -2.58 1.86
N SER A 14 2.48 -1.60 1.92
CA SER A 14 2.99 -1.09 3.19
C SER A 14 3.07 0.43 3.21
N GLY A 15 2.73 1.00 4.36
CA GLY A 15 2.68 2.44 4.57
C GLY A 15 3.35 2.80 5.89
N ARG A 16 4.15 3.87 5.90
CA ARG A 16 4.77 4.42 7.10
C ARG A 16 4.20 5.82 7.34
N CYS A 17 3.64 6.04 8.52
CA CYS A 17 3.25 7.37 9.00
C CYS A 17 4.34 7.88 9.94
N THR A 18 5.27 8.67 9.39
CA THR A 18 6.39 9.27 10.15
C THR A 18 6.17 10.74 10.47
N ASP A 19 5.04 11.30 10.01
CA ASP A 19 4.72 12.72 10.10
C ASP A 19 3.95 12.97 11.41
N ALA A 20 4.52 12.55 12.55
CA ALA A 20 3.84 12.64 13.84
C ALA A 20 3.77 14.09 14.33
N LYS A 21 2.54 14.61 14.46
CA LYS A 21 2.22 15.76 15.32
C LYS A 21 2.02 15.36 16.79
N ASN A 22 1.83 14.05 17.05
CA ASN A 22 1.41 13.49 18.35
C ASN A 22 2.37 12.39 18.87
N ASP A 23 3.68 12.55 18.63
CA ASP A 23 4.80 11.69 19.09
C ASP A 23 4.83 10.20 18.68
N LYS A 24 3.72 9.62 18.22
CA LYS A 24 3.68 8.24 17.73
C LYS A 24 3.76 8.17 16.21
N VAL A 25 4.59 7.26 15.74
CA VAL A 25 4.80 6.94 14.33
C VAL A 25 4.52 5.46 14.11
N PHE A 26 3.95 5.11 12.96
CA PHE A 26 3.45 3.75 12.72
C PHE A 26 3.85 3.23 11.35
N GLU A 27 3.88 1.91 11.23
CA GLU A 27 3.94 1.21 9.95
C GLU A 27 2.82 0.18 9.87
N ALA A 28 2.07 0.21 8.79
CA ALA A 28 1.04 -0.77 8.47
C ALA A 28 1.46 -1.59 7.25
N GLU A 29 1.19 -2.88 7.29
CA GLU A 29 1.31 -3.80 6.15
C GLU A 29 -0.03 -4.51 5.95
N VAL A 30 -0.50 -4.52 4.71
CA VAL A 30 -1.67 -5.28 4.28
C VAL A 30 -1.23 -6.26 3.20
N VAL A 31 -1.50 -7.53 3.43
CA VAL A 31 -1.29 -8.60 2.45
C VAL A 31 -2.64 -9.20 2.12
N ALA A 32 -3.00 -9.23 0.85
CA ALA A 32 -4.19 -9.91 0.38
C ALA A 32 -3.81 -10.99 -0.64
N VAL A 33 -4.44 -12.16 -0.54
CA VAL A 33 -4.19 -13.30 -1.43
C VAL A 33 -5.52 -13.91 -1.88
N CYS A 34 -5.64 -14.21 -3.16
CA CYS A 34 -6.74 -15.00 -3.71
C CYS A 34 -6.21 -16.03 -4.71
N SER A 35 -7.02 -17.04 -5.05
CA SER A 35 -6.64 -18.03 -6.05
C SER A 35 -6.57 -17.41 -7.45
N GLN A 36 -5.76 -18.00 -8.33
CA GLN A 36 -5.53 -17.44 -9.68
C GLN A 36 -6.79 -17.43 -10.55
N ASP A 37 -7.65 -18.41 -10.35
CA ASP A 37 -8.95 -18.59 -10.99
C ASP A 37 -10.07 -17.73 -10.37
N ALA A 38 -9.84 -17.14 -9.19
CA ALA A 38 -10.83 -16.26 -8.57
C ALA A 38 -10.96 -14.92 -9.31
N GLY A 39 -12.11 -14.29 -9.10
CA GLY A 39 -12.41 -12.91 -9.50
C GLY A 39 -13.31 -12.78 -10.71
N VAL A 40 -13.84 -11.57 -10.92
CA VAL A 40 -14.73 -11.23 -12.03
C VAL A 40 -14.04 -10.21 -12.91
N VAL A 41 -14.08 -10.44 -14.23
CA VAL A 41 -13.57 -9.47 -15.20
C VAL A 41 -14.63 -8.42 -15.46
N LEU A 42 -14.27 -7.16 -15.25
CA LEU A 42 -15.17 -6.02 -15.33
C LEU A 42 -14.81 -5.12 -16.51
N ARG A 43 -15.84 -4.54 -17.12
CA ARG A 43 -15.68 -3.51 -18.15
C ARG A 43 -15.50 -2.15 -17.48
N ALA A 44 -14.45 -1.44 -17.84
CA ALA A 44 -14.17 -0.08 -17.40
C ALA A 44 -14.24 0.90 -18.58
N PRO A 45 -14.64 2.16 -18.36
CA PRO A 45 -14.59 3.19 -19.40
C PRO A 45 -13.15 3.48 -19.81
N THR A 46 -12.88 3.47 -21.11
CA THR A 46 -11.62 3.87 -21.73
C THR A 46 -11.79 5.16 -22.51
N GLN A 47 -10.68 5.82 -22.82
CA GLN A 47 -10.70 7.10 -23.54
C GLN A 47 -11.20 6.95 -24.98
N ASP A 48 -10.81 5.86 -25.66
CA ASP A 48 -10.99 5.70 -27.11
C ASP A 48 -11.93 4.53 -27.51
N GLU A 49 -12.11 3.52 -26.66
CA GLU A 49 -12.81 2.26 -27.01
C GLU A 49 -14.15 2.09 -26.25
N GLY A 50 -14.49 3.03 -25.37
CA GLY A 50 -15.69 2.91 -24.53
C GLY A 50 -15.53 1.87 -23.42
N LEU A 51 -16.52 1.00 -23.20
CA LEU A 51 -16.51 0.02 -22.10
C LEU A 51 -15.76 -1.26 -22.50
N GLU A 52 -14.55 -1.43 -21.96
CA GLU A 52 -13.65 -2.54 -22.29
C GLU A 52 -13.21 -3.33 -21.06
N TYR A 53 -12.85 -4.60 -21.22
CA TYR A 53 -12.43 -5.48 -20.11
C TYR A 53 -11.04 -5.11 -19.58
N PHE A 54 -10.99 -4.15 -18.66
CA PHE A 54 -9.74 -3.57 -18.13
C PHE A 54 -9.56 -3.70 -16.62
N CYS A 55 -10.59 -4.13 -15.88
CA CYS A 55 -10.47 -4.43 -14.45
C CYS A 55 -10.78 -5.89 -14.15
N LYS A 56 -10.14 -6.44 -13.12
CA LYS A 56 -10.50 -7.72 -12.51
C LYS A 56 -10.57 -7.52 -11.01
N ASP A 57 -11.65 -7.95 -10.37
CA ASP A 57 -11.87 -7.79 -8.93
C ASP A 57 -12.28 -9.10 -8.24
N SER A 58 -12.14 -9.15 -6.92
CA SER A 58 -12.64 -10.24 -6.08
C SER A 58 -12.89 -9.74 -4.66
N PHE A 59 -13.93 -10.25 -4.01
CA PHE A 59 -14.26 -9.98 -2.60
C PHE A 59 -13.89 -11.14 -1.66
N LEU A 60 -13.18 -12.15 -2.19
CA LEU A 60 -12.88 -13.39 -1.50
C LEU A 60 -11.40 -13.49 -1.10
N ALA A 61 -10.66 -12.39 -1.12
CA ALA A 61 -9.24 -12.42 -0.78
C ALA A 61 -9.05 -12.62 0.73
N GLN A 62 -8.15 -13.53 1.09
CA GLN A 62 -7.64 -13.66 2.45
C GLN A 62 -6.73 -12.47 2.72
N THR A 63 -7.14 -11.62 3.65
CA THR A 63 -6.44 -10.38 3.98
C THR A 63 -5.79 -10.50 5.35
N THR A 64 -4.53 -10.11 5.45
CA THR A 64 -3.74 -10.06 6.68
C THR A 64 -3.31 -8.62 6.91
N LEU A 65 -3.62 -8.08 8.08
CA LEU A 65 -3.17 -6.77 8.56
C LEU A 65 -2.11 -6.95 9.64
N SER A 66 -1.00 -6.23 9.51
CA SER A 66 -0.01 -6.07 10.58
C SER A 66 0.29 -4.60 10.82
N LEU A 67 0.49 -4.22 12.08
CA LEU A 67 0.71 -2.84 12.51
C LEU A 67 1.79 -2.79 13.58
N TRP A 68 2.75 -1.88 13.42
CA TRP A 68 3.84 -1.64 14.35
C TRP A 68 3.89 -0.19 14.76
N GLU A 69 4.20 0.05 16.03
CA GLU A 69 4.79 1.33 16.45
C GLU A 69 6.24 1.39 15.93
N LEU A 70 6.67 2.58 15.52
CA LEU A 70 8.01 2.79 15.01
C LEU A 70 8.88 3.48 16.06
N GLU A 71 10.09 2.99 16.24
CA GLU A 71 11.09 3.57 17.14
C GLU A 71 12.20 4.23 16.33
N TYR A 72 12.70 5.37 16.83
CA TYR A 72 13.79 6.08 16.16
C TYR A 72 15.13 5.46 16.55
N ASP A 73 15.82 4.85 15.60
CA ASP A 73 17.20 4.38 15.76
C ASP A 73 18.16 5.56 15.57
N ALA A 74 18.77 6.02 16.67
CA ALA A 74 19.71 7.14 16.67
C ALA A 74 21.02 6.84 15.90
N THR A 75 21.41 5.57 15.80
CA THR A 75 22.61 5.13 15.08
C THR A 75 22.40 5.18 13.58
N SER A 76 21.30 4.59 13.07
CA SER A 76 21.00 4.66 11.63
C SER A 76 20.28 5.92 11.19
N LYS A 77 19.81 6.75 12.13
CA LYS A 77 18.98 7.94 11.89
C LYS A 77 17.70 7.63 11.10
N GLU A 78 17.12 6.45 11.37
CA GLU A 78 15.92 5.95 10.69
C GLU A 78 14.94 5.38 11.70
N TYR A 79 13.65 5.47 11.39
CA TYR A 79 12.65 4.73 12.15
C TYR A 79 12.73 3.23 11.83
N ARG A 80 12.54 2.37 12.82
CA ARG A 80 12.44 0.90 12.68
C ARG A 80 11.20 0.37 13.38
N ARG A 81 10.74 -0.83 13.00
CA ARG A 81 9.62 -1.50 13.69
C ARG A 81 10.04 -1.77 15.13
N GLY A 82 9.28 -1.24 16.09
CA GLY A 82 9.40 -1.52 17.52
C GLY A 82 8.27 -2.44 17.96
N GLU A 83 7.45 -1.98 18.90
CA GLU A 83 6.29 -2.71 19.42
C GLU A 83 5.31 -3.15 18.30
N VAL A 84 4.87 -4.40 18.37
CA VAL A 84 3.82 -4.95 17.51
C VAL A 84 2.46 -4.62 18.11
N ILE A 85 1.65 -3.83 17.41
CA ILE A 85 0.29 -3.46 17.83
C ILE A 85 -0.73 -4.47 17.33
N ILE A 86 -0.59 -4.88 16.06
CA ILE A 86 -1.42 -5.92 15.43
C ILE A 86 -0.48 -6.95 14.82
N ASP A 87 -0.49 -8.16 15.37
CA ASP A 87 0.21 -9.31 14.80
C ASP A 87 -0.74 -10.10 13.89
N LYS A 88 -0.65 -9.83 12.58
CA LYS A 88 -1.30 -10.63 11.52
C LYS A 88 -2.78 -10.93 11.74
N ALA A 89 -3.59 -9.90 12.01
CA ALA A 89 -5.04 -10.05 12.03
C ALA A 89 -5.55 -10.48 10.65
N VAL A 90 -6.41 -11.50 10.60
CA VAL A 90 -6.89 -12.10 9.34
C VAL A 90 -8.37 -11.82 9.09
N SER A 91 -8.74 -11.70 7.81
CA SER A 91 -10.12 -11.64 7.33
C SER A 91 -10.27 -12.41 6.02
N SER A 92 -11.38 -13.13 5.86
CA SER A 92 -11.74 -13.81 4.62
C SER A 92 -12.60 -12.96 3.68
N GLN A 93 -12.82 -11.67 4.00
CA GLN A 93 -13.67 -10.74 3.26
C GLN A 93 -12.85 -9.56 2.73
N GLY A 94 -11.84 -9.84 1.91
CA GLY A 94 -10.99 -8.82 1.27
C GLY A 94 -11.44 -8.51 -0.15
N ALA A 95 -11.75 -7.24 -0.42
CA ALA A 95 -11.91 -6.72 -1.77
C ALA A 95 -10.54 -6.38 -2.37
N VAL A 96 -10.22 -6.97 -3.52
CA VAL A 96 -8.99 -6.75 -4.27
C VAL A 96 -9.31 -6.49 -5.74
N GLU A 97 -8.55 -5.60 -6.36
CA GLU A 97 -8.71 -5.24 -7.77
C GLU A 97 -7.34 -5.03 -8.41
N VAL A 98 -7.26 -5.35 -9.70
CA VAL A 98 -6.25 -4.84 -10.62
C VAL A 98 -6.96 -4.19 -11.80
N GLY A 99 -6.46 -3.03 -12.27
CA GLY A 99 -7.10 -2.29 -13.34
C GLY A 99 -6.23 -1.19 -13.93
N GLY A 100 -6.75 -0.48 -14.94
CA GLY A 100 -6.06 0.65 -15.58
C GLY A 100 -5.02 0.25 -16.62
N GLY A 101 -5.05 -1.01 -17.03
CA GLY A 101 -4.15 -1.57 -18.01
C GLY A 101 -4.13 -3.08 -17.88
N PRO A 102 -3.45 -3.75 -18.79
CA PRO A 102 -3.74 -5.14 -19.06
C PRO A 102 -3.35 -6.23 -18.02
N TRP A 103 -3.28 -6.01 -16.70
CA TRP A 103 -3.00 -6.99 -15.61
C TRP A 103 -2.03 -8.17 -15.83
N TRP A 104 -1.28 -8.28 -16.92
CA TRP A 104 -0.36 -9.38 -17.24
C TRP A 104 1.02 -9.16 -16.65
N SER A 105 1.25 -7.97 -16.08
CA SER A 105 2.50 -7.59 -15.44
C SER A 105 2.26 -7.19 -13.99
N PRO A 106 3.17 -7.55 -13.07
CA PRO A 106 3.15 -7.05 -11.71
C PRO A 106 3.21 -5.51 -11.67
N TRP A 107 2.46 -4.92 -10.76
CA TRP A 107 2.51 -3.50 -10.44
C TRP A 107 3.28 -3.28 -9.14
N ARG A 108 4.45 -2.65 -9.25
CA ARG A 108 5.35 -2.43 -8.12
C ARG A 108 5.75 -0.97 -8.07
N GLY A 109 5.93 -0.46 -6.86
CA GLY A 109 6.40 0.90 -6.72
C GLY A 109 6.59 1.34 -5.29
N VAL A 110 7.28 2.46 -5.17
CA VAL A 110 7.50 3.16 -3.91
C VAL A 110 7.13 4.61 -4.12
N SER A 111 6.11 5.06 -3.39
CA SER A 111 5.80 6.48 -3.30
C SER A 111 6.69 7.10 -2.21
N ARG A 112 7.64 7.92 -2.67
CA ARG A 112 8.45 8.82 -1.84
C ARG A 112 8.17 10.26 -2.24
N MET A 113 7.60 11.05 -1.35
CA MET A 113 7.53 12.49 -1.56
C MET A 113 8.84 13.13 -1.09
N LYS A 114 9.57 13.78 -2.01
CA LYS A 114 10.78 14.54 -1.66
C LYS A 114 10.40 15.70 -0.72
N GLN A 115 11.22 15.99 0.28
CA GLN A 115 10.88 17.01 1.28
C GLN A 115 10.60 18.40 0.70
N PRO A 116 11.36 18.94 -0.29
CA PRO A 116 11.03 20.24 -0.88
C PRO A 116 9.62 20.28 -1.51
N MET A 117 9.15 19.14 -2.04
CA MET A 117 7.78 19.03 -2.55
C MET A 117 6.75 19.07 -1.44
N LYS A 118 7.01 18.41 -0.29
CA LYS A 118 6.11 18.48 0.89
C LYS A 118 5.88 19.93 1.32
N PHE A 119 6.93 20.75 1.36
CA PHE A 119 6.83 22.17 1.66
C PHE A 119 5.96 22.92 0.63
N LEU A 120 6.16 22.67 -0.66
CA LEU A 120 5.45 23.38 -1.74
C LEU A 120 3.94 23.09 -1.75
N VAL A 121 3.51 21.89 -1.35
CA VAL A 121 2.08 21.50 -1.31
C VAL A 121 1.45 21.62 0.09
N GLY A 122 2.10 22.32 1.02
CA GLY A 122 1.56 22.55 2.36
C GLY A 122 1.48 21.32 3.27
N LEU A 123 2.24 20.26 2.95
CA LEU A 123 2.33 19.06 3.78
C LEU A 123 3.41 19.22 4.86
N PRO A 124 3.30 18.47 5.99
CA PRO A 124 4.27 18.55 7.09
C PRO A 124 5.72 18.37 6.60
N TYR A 125 6.56 19.36 6.92
CA TYR A 125 7.96 19.43 6.51
C TYR A 125 8.86 19.37 7.75
N ARG A 126 9.85 18.45 7.77
CA ARG A 126 10.85 18.38 8.84
C ARG A 126 12.12 19.10 8.40
N PHE A 127 12.45 20.22 9.05
CA PHE A 127 13.76 20.85 8.90
C PHE A 127 14.84 19.97 9.56
N SER A 128 15.76 19.43 8.76
CA SER A 128 17.01 18.88 9.29
C SER A 128 17.92 20.05 9.68
N ARG A 129 18.08 20.33 10.98
CA ARG A 129 19.16 21.20 11.44
C ARG A 129 20.48 20.43 11.27
N ARG A 130 21.43 21.04 10.55
CA ARG A 130 22.81 20.55 10.44
C ARG A 130 23.53 20.70 11.76
#